data_AF-A0A4Y8JRQ6-F1
#
_entry.id   AF-A0A4Y8JRQ6-F1
#
_cell.length_a   1.000
_cell.length_b   1.000
_cell.length_c   1.000
_cell.angle_alpha   90.00
_cell.angle_beta   90.00
_cell.angle_gamma   90.00
#
_symmetry.space_group_name_H-M   'P 1'
#
loop_
_entity.id
_entity.type
_entity.pdbx_description
1 polymer ?
#
loop_
_entity_poly.entity_id
_entity_poly.type
_entity_poly.pdbx_seq_one_letter_code
_entity_poly.pdbx_strand_id
1 'polypeptide(L)'
;MSSIMAKRIQAKRAATTECWPEGTVQTADDLIINGVSLVRTSRDETPTVRIGPAENLWAGHLTSPQRFITVLLTRVEETGYTDSHRHLVVWVDAELDHCRPILSAARVLGRTSSTHTKRMQLRPRSKDDMQWLRLPADIVVSDLLAVPCKGPVPLSAVRRRSCQPNRLENDRTDNPDDDSQFARACLK
;
A
#
# COMPACT_ATOMS: atom_id res chain seq x y z
N MET A 1 -11.59 19.36 -30.22
CA MET A 1 -12.34 19.09 -28.96
C MET A 1 -11.58 18.06 -28.13
N SER A 2 -10.69 18.48 -27.22
CA SER A 2 -9.92 17.55 -26.38
C SER A 2 -10.81 16.96 -25.28
N SER A 3 -11.06 15.65 -25.36
CA SER A 3 -11.96 14.90 -24.47
C SER A 3 -11.55 15.01 -22.99
N ILE A 4 -12.53 15.17 -22.10
CA ILE A 4 -12.36 15.18 -20.63
C ILE A 4 -11.63 13.92 -20.14
N MET A 5 -11.82 12.78 -20.82
CA MET A 5 -11.12 11.53 -20.50
C MET A 5 -9.62 11.62 -20.78
N ALA A 6 -9.21 12.27 -21.88
CA ALA A 6 -7.79 12.44 -22.21
C ALA A 6 -7.09 13.34 -21.17
N LYS A 7 -7.73 14.43 -20.74
CA LYS A 7 -7.23 15.30 -19.66
C LYS A 7 -7.10 14.53 -18.33
N ARG A 8 -8.08 13.68 -18.01
CA ARG A 8 -8.05 12.86 -16.78
C ARG A 8 -6.95 11.79 -16.81
N ILE A 9 -6.71 11.17 -17.97
CA ILE A 9 -5.62 10.21 -18.17
C ILE A 9 -4.26 10.90 -18.05
N GLN A 10 -4.10 12.08 -18.66
CA GLN A 10 -2.87 12.86 -18.61
C GLN A 10 -2.58 13.38 -17.19
N ALA A 11 -3.58 13.93 -16.50
CA ALA A 11 -3.46 14.36 -15.11
C ALA A 11 -3.18 13.18 -14.17
N LYS A 12 -3.80 12.01 -14.40
CA LYS A 12 -3.51 10.80 -13.63
C LYS A 12 -2.07 10.33 -13.87
N ARG A 13 -1.57 10.36 -15.10
CA ARG A 13 -0.17 10.02 -15.44
C ARG A 13 0.83 10.97 -14.79
N ALA A 14 0.60 12.28 -14.90
CA ALA A 14 1.44 13.30 -14.26
C ALA A 14 1.43 13.14 -12.72
N ALA A 15 0.26 13.02 -12.11
CA ALA A 15 0.13 12.80 -10.67
C ALA A 15 0.80 11.49 -10.24
N THR A 16 0.72 10.41 -11.03
CA THR A 16 1.45 9.17 -10.72
C THR A 16 2.95 9.31 -10.88
N THR A 17 3.47 10.23 -11.70
CA THR A 17 4.90 10.51 -11.80
C THR A 17 5.39 11.34 -10.62
N GLU A 18 4.64 12.39 -10.25
CA GLU A 18 4.93 13.28 -9.11
C GLU A 18 4.93 12.57 -7.75
N CYS A 19 4.33 11.38 -7.66
CA CYS A 19 4.33 10.57 -6.44
C CYS A 19 5.64 9.80 -6.21
N TRP A 20 6.58 9.80 -7.16
CA TRP A 20 7.85 9.10 -7.04
C TRP A 20 9.01 10.08 -6.89
N PRO A 21 10.16 9.63 -6.38
CA PRO A 21 11.37 10.43 -6.40
C PRO A 21 11.75 10.87 -7.82
N GLU A 22 12.42 12.02 -7.93
CA GLU A 22 13.02 12.51 -9.16
C GLU A 22 13.91 11.43 -9.80
N GLY A 23 13.90 11.39 -11.14
CA GLY A 23 14.68 10.39 -11.90
C GLY A 23 14.11 8.97 -11.81
N THR A 24 12.90 8.79 -11.28
CA THR A 24 12.22 7.49 -11.31
C THR A 24 11.76 7.14 -12.72
N VAL A 25 12.31 6.06 -13.26
CA VAL A 25 11.87 5.46 -14.53
C VAL A 25 10.96 4.27 -14.22
N GLN A 26 9.75 4.32 -14.76
CA GLN A 26 8.76 3.25 -14.59
C GLN A 26 8.80 2.35 -15.82
N THR A 27 8.98 1.05 -15.62
CA THR A 27 8.84 0.03 -16.65
C THR A 27 7.58 -0.80 -16.38
N ALA A 28 7.31 -1.82 -17.21
CA ALA A 28 6.09 -2.62 -17.10
C ALA A 28 6.05 -3.44 -15.79
N ASP A 29 7.21 -3.84 -15.28
CA ASP A 29 7.38 -4.73 -14.13
C ASP A 29 8.39 -4.21 -13.09
N ASP A 30 9.13 -3.14 -13.39
CA ASP A 30 10.15 -2.60 -12.48
C ASP A 30 10.05 -1.09 -12.31
N LEU A 31 10.67 -0.61 -11.23
CA LEU A 31 10.95 0.77 -10.95
C LEU A 31 12.47 0.95 -10.88
N ILE A 32 12.98 1.92 -11.61
CA ILE A 32 14.39 2.27 -11.59
C ILE A 32 14.51 3.65 -10.96
N ILE A 33 15.21 3.75 -9.83
CA ILE A 33 15.46 5.01 -9.14
C ILE A 33 16.96 5.26 -9.16
N ASN A 34 17.39 6.37 -9.76
CA ASN A 34 18.82 6.70 -9.93
C ASN A 34 19.63 5.56 -10.55
N GLY A 35 19.07 4.89 -11.56
CA GLY A 35 19.72 3.75 -12.25
C GLY A 35 19.65 2.42 -11.51
N VAL A 36 19.05 2.36 -10.31
CA VAL A 36 18.94 1.14 -9.50
C VAL A 36 17.56 0.50 -9.69
N SER A 37 17.55 -0.72 -10.21
CA SER A 37 16.37 -1.59 -10.27
C SER A 37 15.90 -1.94 -8.86
N LEU A 38 14.64 -1.66 -8.56
CA LEU A 38 14.04 -1.97 -7.27
C LEU A 38 13.78 -3.46 -7.12
N VAL A 39 13.34 -4.15 -8.18
CA VAL A 39 13.16 -5.62 -8.18
C VAL A 39 14.45 -6.34 -7.82
N ARG A 40 15.60 -5.93 -8.41
CA ARG A 40 16.90 -6.53 -8.12
C ARG A 40 17.37 -6.26 -6.70
N THR A 41 17.10 -5.07 -6.18
CA THR A 41 17.52 -4.68 -4.82
C THR A 41 16.76 -5.45 -3.74
N SER A 42 15.46 -5.66 -3.91
CA SER A 42 14.60 -6.30 -2.91
C SER A 42 14.61 -7.83 -2.95
N ARG A 43 15.48 -8.44 -3.77
CA ARG A 43 15.49 -9.90 -3.96
C ARG A 43 15.74 -10.63 -2.64
N ASP A 44 16.63 -10.08 -1.83
CA ASP A 44 17.15 -10.75 -0.64
C ASP A 44 16.66 -10.13 0.67
N GLU A 45 16.05 -8.94 0.63
CA GLU A 45 15.61 -8.23 1.83
C GLU A 45 14.35 -7.40 1.60
N THR A 46 13.31 -7.69 2.39
CA THR A 46 12.12 -6.85 2.57
C THR A 46 11.69 -6.87 4.04
N PRO A 47 11.11 -5.77 4.56
CA PRO A 47 10.89 -4.50 3.87
C PRO A 47 12.19 -3.72 3.66
N THR A 48 12.25 -2.89 2.62
CA THR A 48 13.38 -1.98 2.37
C THR A 48 12.88 -0.62 1.88
N VAL A 49 13.68 0.43 2.05
CA VAL A 49 13.29 1.80 1.70
C VAL A 49 14.32 2.47 0.80
N ARG A 50 13.85 3.27 -0.16
CA ARG A 50 14.67 4.15 -0.99
C ARG A 50 14.16 5.56 -0.87
N ILE A 51 15.00 6.48 -0.43
CA ILE A 51 14.65 7.89 -0.29
C ILE A 51 15.29 8.65 -1.43
N GLY A 52 14.51 9.49 -2.10
CA GLY A 52 15.04 10.40 -3.13
C GLY A 52 14.34 11.75 -3.10
N PRO A 53 14.90 12.75 -3.80
CA PRO A 53 14.29 14.07 -3.88
C PRO A 53 12.92 13.96 -4.55
N ALA A 54 11.94 14.75 -4.11
CA ALA A 54 10.67 14.84 -4.83
C ALA A 54 10.83 15.73 -6.06
N GLU A 55 10.24 15.35 -7.19
CA GLU A 55 10.26 16.19 -8.39
C GLU A 55 9.46 17.48 -8.11
N ASN A 56 10.17 18.59 -7.99
CA ASN A 56 9.64 19.92 -7.68
C ASN A 56 9.16 20.62 -8.95
N LEU A 57 8.21 20.02 -9.66
CA LEU A 57 7.63 20.64 -10.85
C LEU A 57 6.78 21.87 -10.52
N TRP A 58 6.20 21.97 -9.31
CA TRP A 58 5.31 23.07 -8.91
C TRP A 58 5.83 23.86 -7.70
N ALA A 59 6.83 24.71 -7.91
CA ALA A 59 7.32 25.69 -6.94
C ALA A 59 6.33 26.85 -6.64
N GLY A 60 5.01 26.63 -6.76
CA GLY A 60 4.01 27.72 -6.73
C GLY A 60 2.91 27.64 -5.66
N HIS A 61 2.54 26.46 -5.14
CA HIS A 61 1.23 26.36 -4.45
C HIS A 61 1.07 25.41 -3.26
N LEU A 62 2.14 24.93 -2.62
CA LEU A 62 2.01 24.12 -1.40
C LEU A 62 2.87 24.64 -0.25
N THR A 63 2.25 24.78 0.91
CA THR A 63 2.72 25.39 2.18
C THR A 63 3.92 24.70 2.86
N SER A 64 4.54 23.73 2.21
CA SER A 64 5.93 23.32 2.47
C SER A 64 6.34 22.43 1.30
N PRO A 65 7.44 22.71 0.58
CA PRO A 65 7.90 21.80 -0.47
C PRO A 65 8.29 20.48 0.18
N GLN A 66 7.54 19.42 -0.09
CA GLN A 66 7.91 18.07 0.28
C GLN A 66 9.24 17.75 -0.43
N ARG A 67 10.36 17.83 0.28
CA ARG A 67 11.69 17.72 -0.33
C ARG A 67 12.06 16.30 -0.75
N PHE A 68 11.47 15.31 -0.09
CA PHE A 68 11.81 13.90 -0.27
C PHE A 68 10.56 13.02 -0.36
N ILE A 69 10.66 11.98 -1.17
CA ILE A 69 9.72 10.88 -1.26
C ILE A 69 10.47 9.60 -0.88
N THR A 70 9.86 8.78 -0.05
CA THR A 70 10.37 7.45 0.26
C THR A 70 9.60 6.41 -0.53
N VAL A 71 10.29 5.51 -1.21
CA VAL A 71 9.71 4.32 -1.81
C VAL A 71 9.92 3.16 -0.86
N LEU A 72 8.82 2.68 -0.29
CA LEU A 72 8.79 1.46 0.50
C LEU A 72 8.63 0.27 -0.43
N LEU A 73 9.52 -0.70 -0.31
CA LEU A 73 9.44 -2.01 -0.94
C LEU A 73 9.05 -3.01 0.13
N THR A 74 7.97 -3.75 -0.11
CA THR A 74 7.37 -4.67 0.86
C THR A 74 6.76 -5.85 0.12
N ARG A 75 6.70 -7.03 0.76
CA ARG A 75 6.09 -8.24 0.19
C ARG A 75 4.71 -8.48 0.76
N VAL A 76 3.83 -8.98 -0.08
CA VAL A 76 2.55 -9.54 0.35
C VAL A 76 2.82 -10.81 1.15
N GLU A 77 2.36 -10.84 2.39
CA GLU A 77 2.42 -12.03 3.25
C GLU A 77 1.12 -12.81 3.19
N GLU A 78 -0.02 -12.12 3.11
CA GLU A 78 -1.34 -12.73 3.12
C GLU A 78 -2.32 -11.88 2.32
N THR A 79 -3.31 -12.55 1.73
CA THR A 79 -4.45 -11.90 1.08
C THR A 79 -5.72 -12.52 1.63
N GLY A 80 -6.74 -11.70 1.90
CA GLY A 80 -7.99 -12.19 2.47
C GLY A 80 -9.09 -11.16 2.35
N TYR A 81 -10.18 -11.38 3.07
CA TYR A 81 -11.31 -10.47 3.11
C TYR A 81 -11.53 -9.97 4.54
N THR A 82 -12.01 -8.74 4.68
CA THR A 82 -12.55 -8.26 5.97
C THR A 82 -13.68 -9.18 6.45
N ASP A 83 -14.00 -9.21 7.74
CA ASP A 83 -15.03 -10.08 8.33
C ASP A 83 -16.40 -10.00 7.63
N SER A 84 -16.78 -8.80 7.17
CA SER A 84 -18.02 -8.61 6.38
C SER A 84 -17.97 -9.21 4.96
N HIS A 85 -16.84 -9.80 4.55
CA HIS A 85 -16.52 -10.31 3.21
C HIS A 85 -16.66 -9.29 2.06
N ARG A 86 -16.79 -8.00 2.38
CA ARG A 86 -17.03 -6.94 1.39
C ARG A 86 -15.76 -6.37 0.76
N HIS A 87 -14.63 -6.51 1.44
CA HIS A 87 -13.39 -5.81 1.07
C HIS A 87 -12.20 -6.76 1.07
N LEU A 88 -11.45 -6.75 -0.03
CA LEU A 88 -10.19 -7.48 -0.13
C LEU A 88 -9.11 -6.74 0.67
N VAL A 89 -8.35 -7.49 1.46
CA VAL A 89 -7.29 -7.02 2.33
C VAL A 89 -5.99 -7.70 1.92
N VAL A 90 -4.92 -6.93 1.91
CA VAL A 90 -3.55 -7.38 1.59
C VAL A 90 -2.67 -7.03 2.78
N TRP A 91 -2.11 -8.04 3.42
CA TRP A 91 -1.13 -7.88 4.49
C TRP A 91 0.27 -7.91 3.92
N VAL A 92 1.13 -7.00 4.39
CA VAL A 92 2.50 -6.87 3.91
C VAL A 92 3.51 -6.89 5.05
N ASP A 93 4.74 -7.28 4.74
CA ASP A 93 5.87 -7.42 5.68
C ASP A 93 6.42 -6.09 6.27
N ALA A 94 5.72 -4.97 6.09
CA ALA A 94 6.09 -3.64 6.58
C ALA A 94 5.06 -3.05 7.56
N GLU A 95 5.52 -2.32 8.57
CA GLU A 95 4.65 -1.48 9.40
C GLU A 95 4.36 -0.15 8.71
N LEU A 96 3.09 0.22 8.60
CA LEU A 96 2.66 1.40 7.82
C LEU A 96 2.10 2.53 8.69
N ASP A 97 2.03 2.35 10.01
CA ASP A 97 1.47 3.34 10.96
C ASP A 97 2.31 4.62 11.05
N HIS A 98 3.63 4.51 10.83
CA HIS A 98 4.55 5.66 10.78
C HIS A 98 4.78 6.20 9.36
N CYS A 99 4.10 5.61 8.37
CA CYS A 99 4.20 6.04 6.98
C CYS A 99 3.02 6.94 6.60
N ARG A 100 3.26 7.82 5.62
CA ARG A 100 2.20 8.52 4.89
C ARG A 100 2.17 8.01 3.45
N PRO A 101 1.67 6.77 3.22
CA PRO A 101 1.71 6.15 1.92
C PRO A 101 0.78 6.86 0.92
N ILE A 102 1.22 6.96 -0.33
CA ILE A 102 0.43 7.46 -1.46
C ILE A 102 -0.15 6.24 -2.19
N LEU A 103 -1.18 5.64 -1.59
CA LEU A 103 -1.75 4.36 -2.03
C LEU A 103 -2.27 4.35 -3.48
N SER A 104 -2.66 5.50 -4.01
CA SER A 104 -3.09 5.64 -5.41
C SER A 104 -1.97 5.42 -6.42
N ALA A 105 -0.71 5.53 -5.99
CA ALA A 105 0.48 5.31 -6.82
C ALA A 105 1.19 3.99 -6.51
N ALA A 106 0.72 3.20 -5.53
CA ALA A 106 1.30 1.89 -5.23
C ALA A 106 1.16 0.92 -6.41
N ARG A 107 2.17 0.06 -6.62
CA ARG A 107 2.18 -0.91 -7.73
C ARG A 107 2.86 -2.23 -7.36
N VAL A 108 2.49 -3.29 -8.08
CA VAL A 108 3.19 -4.59 -8.08
C VAL A 108 4.44 -4.48 -8.97
N LEU A 109 5.52 -5.11 -8.53
CA LEU A 109 6.81 -5.22 -9.24
C LEU A 109 7.19 -6.69 -9.48
N GLY A 110 8.17 -6.91 -10.36
CA GLY A 110 8.75 -8.20 -10.69
C GLY A 110 7.92 -9.07 -11.64
N ARG A 111 6.73 -8.59 -12.04
CA ARG A 111 5.88 -9.23 -13.04
C ARG A 111 4.95 -8.23 -13.71
N THR A 112 4.54 -8.54 -14.92
CA THR A 112 3.45 -7.86 -15.61
C THR A 112 2.13 -8.58 -15.34
N SER A 113 1.13 -7.86 -14.85
CA SER A 113 -0.25 -8.37 -14.78
C SER A 113 -1.13 -7.64 -15.80
N SER A 114 -1.90 -8.41 -16.57
CA SER A 114 -2.91 -7.91 -17.51
C SER A 114 -4.32 -7.93 -16.91
N THR A 115 -4.46 -8.31 -15.63
CA THR A 115 -5.77 -8.38 -14.98
C THR A 115 -6.30 -6.98 -14.63
N HIS A 116 -7.61 -6.88 -14.46
CA HIS A 116 -8.24 -5.64 -14.04
C HIS A 116 -7.80 -5.26 -12.61
N THR A 117 -7.70 -3.96 -12.33
CA THR A 117 -7.38 -3.49 -10.98
C THR A 117 -8.61 -3.55 -10.06
N LYS A 118 -8.42 -3.99 -8.81
CA LYS A 118 -9.43 -3.98 -7.74
C LYS A 118 -9.01 -3.04 -6.62
N ARG A 119 -10.00 -2.50 -5.89
CA ARG A 119 -9.76 -1.73 -4.67
C ARG A 119 -9.50 -2.69 -3.52
N MET A 120 -8.43 -2.45 -2.78
CA MET A 120 -8.00 -3.28 -1.66
C MET A 120 -7.65 -2.39 -0.47
N GLN A 121 -7.60 -2.96 0.73
CA GLN A 121 -6.97 -2.32 1.89
C GLN A 121 -5.56 -2.88 2.09
N LEU A 122 -4.61 -1.99 2.42
CA LEU A 122 -3.24 -2.38 2.76
C LEU A 122 -3.10 -2.43 4.28
N ARG A 123 -2.60 -3.55 4.80
CA ARG A 123 -2.34 -3.80 6.23
C ARG A 123 -0.88 -4.22 6.41
N PRO A 124 -0.29 -4.04 7.60
CA PRO A 124 -0.86 -3.51 8.85
C PRO A 124 -0.98 -1.97 8.87
N ARG A 125 -2.17 -1.47 9.23
CA ARG A 125 -2.50 -0.06 9.51
C ARG A 125 -3.61 0.02 10.56
N SER A 126 -3.76 1.16 11.23
CA SER A 126 -4.92 1.43 12.10
C SER A 126 -6.26 1.14 11.40
N LYS A 127 -7.23 0.54 12.13
CA LYS A 127 -8.57 0.18 11.62
C LYS A 127 -9.36 1.40 11.13
N ASP A 128 -9.10 2.57 11.66
CA ASP A 128 -9.79 3.82 11.29
C ASP A 128 -9.30 4.41 9.95
N ASP A 129 -8.17 3.94 9.42
CA ASP A 129 -7.63 4.44 8.16
C ASP A 129 -8.27 3.71 6.97
N MET A 130 -9.37 4.27 6.47
CA MET A 130 -10.13 3.75 5.32
C MET A 130 -9.51 4.08 3.96
N GLN A 131 -8.19 4.22 3.85
CA GLN A 131 -7.54 4.46 2.56
C GLN A 131 -7.45 3.17 1.72
N TRP A 132 -7.65 3.34 0.41
CA TRP A 132 -7.72 2.23 -0.55
C TRP A 132 -6.57 2.31 -1.54
N LEU A 133 -5.93 1.18 -1.84
CA LEU A 133 -5.07 1.05 -3.01
C LEU A 133 -5.77 0.32 -4.15
N ARG A 134 -5.25 0.49 -5.37
CA ARG A 134 -5.69 -0.23 -6.56
C ARG A 134 -4.57 -1.11 -7.07
N LEU A 135 -4.71 -2.42 -6.91
CA LEU A 135 -3.75 -3.41 -7.40
C LEU A 135 -4.42 -4.37 -8.39
N PRO A 136 -3.64 -5.09 -9.22
CA PRO A 136 -4.15 -6.17 -10.05
C PRO A 136 -4.96 -7.19 -9.22
N ALA A 137 -6.02 -7.74 -9.80
CA ALA A 137 -6.92 -8.66 -9.12
C ALA A 137 -6.28 -10.02 -8.77
N ASP A 138 -5.19 -10.37 -9.46
CA ASP A 138 -4.39 -11.58 -9.31
C ASP A 138 -3.21 -11.39 -8.37
N ILE A 139 -3.31 -10.50 -7.39
CA ILE A 139 -2.29 -10.35 -6.35
C ILE A 139 -2.16 -11.64 -5.54
N VAL A 140 -0.93 -12.06 -5.28
CA VAL A 140 -0.63 -13.30 -4.55
C VAL A 140 0.40 -13.06 -3.47
N VAL A 141 0.48 -14.00 -2.53
CA VAL A 141 1.53 -14.04 -1.52
C VAL A 141 2.91 -14.04 -2.20
N SER A 142 3.86 -13.36 -1.57
CA SER A 142 5.23 -13.08 -2.04
C SER A 142 5.36 -12.04 -3.15
N ASP A 143 4.25 -11.50 -3.69
CA ASP A 143 4.31 -10.37 -4.62
C ASP A 143 5.04 -9.18 -3.99
N LEU A 144 5.89 -8.55 -4.78
CA LEU A 144 6.62 -7.36 -4.37
C LEU A 144 5.79 -6.11 -4.68
N LEU A 145 5.57 -5.27 -3.67
CA LEU A 145 4.89 -4.00 -3.81
C LEU A 145 5.87 -2.84 -3.62
N ALA A 146 5.74 -1.83 -4.46
CA ALA A 146 6.35 -0.52 -4.26
C ALA A 146 5.27 0.48 -3.86
N VAL A 147 5.45 1.10 -2.70
CA VAL A 147 4.53 2.08 -2.13
C VAL A 147 5.27 3.39 -1.89
N PRO A 148 5.00 4.45 -2.67
CA PRO A 148 5.58 5.76 -2.39
C PRO A 148 4.96 6.33 -1.12
N CYS A 149 5.78 7.04 -0.35
CA CYS A 149 5.46 7.60 0.96
C CYS A 149 5.94 9.05 1.00
N LYS A 150 5.10 9.92 1.55
CA LYS A 150 5.41 11.34 1.72
C LYS A 150 6.51 11.52 2.77
N GLY A 151 7.61 12.15 2.39
CA GLY A 151 8.69 12.52 3.29
C GLY A 151 9.73 11.43 3.45
N PRO A 152 10.82 11.71 4.19
CA PRO A 152 11.82 10.72 4.52
C PRO A 152 11.29 9.77 5.61
N VAL A 153 11.18 8.49 5.29
CA VAL A 153 10.79 7.43 6.23
C VAL A 153 11.98 6.49 6.40
N PRO A 154 12.56 6.37 7.61
CA PRO A 154 13.69 5.49 7.84
C PRO A 154 13.24 4.02 7.86
N LEU A 155 14.15 3.11 7.51
CA LEU A 155 13.89 1.67 7.51
C LEU A 155 13.39 1.14 8.87
N SER A 156 13.91 1.70 9.97
CA SER A 156 13.50 1.33 11.33
C SER A 156 12.05 1.65 11.67
N ALA A 157 11.42 2.58 10.94
CA ALA A 157 10.01 2.93 11.13
C ALA A 157 9.05 1.97 10.41
N VAL A 158 9.54 1.22 9.42
CA VAL A 158 8.75 0.27 8.62
C VAL A 158 9.08 -1.18 8.90
N ARG A 159 10.25 -1.46 9.49
CA ARG A 159 10.56 -2.80 9.98
C ARG A 159 9.61 -3.14 11.11
N ARG A 160 8.97 -4.31 11.00
CA ARG A 160 8.22 -4.88 12.11
C ARG A 160 9.16 -5.01 13.30
N ARG A 161 8.83 -4.36 14.40
CA ARG A 161 9.48 -4.64 15.68
C ARG A 161 9.09 -6.07 16.03
N SER A 162 10.09 -6.94 16.13
CA SER A 162 9.99 -8.37 16.36
C SER A 162 8.86 -8.76 17.33
N CYS A 163 8.03 -9.72 16.90
CA CYS A 163 7.09 -10.52 17.70
C CYS A 163 6.15 -9.75 18.63
N GLN A 164 5.06 -9.21 18.07
CA GLN A 164 3.78 -9.35 18.76
C GLN A 164 3.03 -10.54 18.14
N PRO A 165 3.07 -11.73 18.77
CA PRO A 165 2.31 -12.89 18.31
C PRO A 165 0.78 -12.66 18.33
N ASN A 166 0.30 -11.60 19.01
CA ASN A 166 -1.13 -11.40 19.26
C ASN A 166 -1.88 -10.53 18.23
N ARG A 167 -1.24 -10.00 17.17
CA ARG A 167 -1.96 -9.12 16.21
C ARG A 167 -2.82 -9.90 15.20
N LEU A 168 -2.51 -11.18 14.96
CA LEU A 168 -3.36 -12.08 14.16
C LEU A 168 -4.52 -12.68 14.98
N GLU A 169 -4.41 -12.74 16.31
CA GLU A 169 -5.45 -13.31 17.18
C GLU A 169 -6.50 -12.29 17.63
N ASN A 170 -6.11 -11.02 17.83
CA ASN A 170 -7.06 -9.96 18.20
C ASN A 170 -7.93 -9.45 17.03
N ASP A 171 -7.66 -9.83 15.78
CA ASP A 171 -8.59 -9.59 14.67
C ASP A 171 -9.52 -10.79 14.44
N ARG A 172 -9.26 -11.94 15.09
CA ARG A 172 -10.09 -13.15 15.01
C ARG A 172 -11.00 -13.36 16.20
N THR A 173 -10.81 -12.59 17.28
CA THR A 173 -11.50 -12.82 18.55
C THR A 173 -12.07 -11.51 19.08
N ASP A 174 -13.25 -11.14 18.60
CA ASP A 174 -14.20 -10.32 19.37
C ASP A 174 -15.62 -10.75 19.00
N ASN A 175 -16.13 -11.69 19.82
CA ASN A 175 -17.52 -11.94 20.16
C ASN A 175 -18.47 -12.68 19.18
N PRO A 176 -18.71 -14.00 19.38
CA PRO A 176 -19.95 -14.64 19.00
C PRO A 176 -20.95 -14.74 20.18
N ASP A 177 -20.97 -13.76 21.09
CA ASP A 177 -21.99 -13.71 22.15
C ASP A 177 -23.04 -12.63 21.84
N ASP A 178 -23.98 -12.95 20.95
CA ASP A 178 -25.31 -12.31 20.97
C ASP A 178 -26.45 -13.20 20.42
N ASP A 179 -26.42 -14.50 20.71
CA ASP A 179 -27.51 -15.44 20.38
C ASP A 179 -27.99 -16.24 21.61
N SER A 180 -28.13 -15.59 22.78
CA SER A 180 -28.62 -16.26 24.00
C SER A 180 -29.58 -15.42 24.85
N GLN A 181 -30.59 -14.80 24.22
CA GLN A 181 -31.74 -14.22 24.96
C GLN A 181 -33.14 -14.68 24.51
N PHE A 182 -33.27 -15.78 23.76
CA PHE A 182 -34.58 -16.40 23.49
C PHE A 182 -34.65 -17.86 23.92
N ALA A 183 -34.45 -18.13 25.21
CA ALA A 183 -34.76 -19.46 25.77
C ALA A 183 -35.11 -19.43 27.27
N ARG A 184 -36.01 -18.54 27.71
CA ARG A 184 -36.72 -18.70 28.99
C ARG A 184 -38.12 -18.06 28.97
N ALA A 185 -39.09 -18.79 28.45
CA ALA A 185 -40.49 -18.69 28.87
C ALA A 185 -41.30 -19.89 28.33
N CYS A 186 -41.05 -21.08 28.87
CA CYS A 186 -42.02 -22.17 28.93
C CYS A 186 -41.73 -23.00 30.19
N LEU A 187 -42.78 -23.33 30.95
CA LEU A 187 -42.84 -23.99 32.28
C LEU A 187 -42.76 -22.98 33.43
N LYS A 188 -43.78 -22.73 34.25
CA LYS A 188 -44.91 -23.56 34.71
C LYS A 188 -46.19 -22.74 34.79
#